data_AF-L0HKY4-F1
#
_entry.id   AF-L0HKY4-F1
#
_cell.length_a   1.000
_cell.length_b   1.000
_cell.length_c   1.000
_cell.angle_alpha   90.00
_cell.angle_beta   90.00
_cell.angle_gamma   90.00
#
_symmetry.space_group_name_H-M   'P 1'
#
loop_
_entity.id
_entity.type
_entity.pdbx_description
1 polymer ?
#
loop_
_entity_poly.entity_id
_entity_poly.type
_entity_poly.pdbx_seq_one_letter_code
_entity_poly.pdbx_strand_id
1 'polypeptide(L)'
;MKRVTASCCSPKRRSAPDYEEMEIPEQIQKDLEACGGFEALTRSIPARSELEEEARIHHALADPLRLTILYLIRDQPLCVCVINRFMRLANSKLSYHLTILKESGLIEGESHGNWIIYSITGRGRRLMQCTENAGK
;
A
#
# COMPACT_ATOMS: atom_id res chain seq x y z
N MET A 1 0.28 -48.79 15.78
CA MET A 1 -0.30 -47.66 15.02
C MET A 1 0.85 -46.85 14.42
N LYS A 2 1.18 -47.06 13.14
CA LYS A 2 2.27 -46.35 12.43
C LYS A 2 1.69 -45.10 11.79
N ARG A 3 2.16 -43.90 12.16
CA ARG A 3 1.79 -42.65 11.49
C ARG A 3 2.50 -42.61 10.14
N VAL A 4 1.74 -42.63 9.06
CA VAL A 4 2.22 -42.37 7.70
C VAL A 4 2.55 -40.89 7.61
N THR A 5 3.81 -40.56 7.35
CA THR A 5 4.24 -39.21 6.98
C THR A 5 3.77 -38.94 5.56
N ALA A 6 2.79 -38.04 5.40
CA ALA A 6 2.45 -37.49 4.10
C ALA A 6 3.63 -36.61 3.65
N SER A 7 4.48 -37.19 2.80
CA SER A 7 5.48 -36.45 2.04
C SER A 7 4.75 -35.53 1.05
N CYS A 8 4.67 -34.25 1.37
CA CYS A 8 4.21 -33.22 0.43
C CYS A 8 5.18 -33.19 -0.77
N CYS A 9 4.83 -33.89 -1.84
CA CYS A 9 5.43 -33.67 -3.15
C CYS A 9 4.97 -32.30 -3.67
N SER A 10 5.81 -31.27 -3.48
CA SER A 10 5.68 -30.02 -4.22
C SER A 10 5.74 -30.31 -5.72
N PRO A 11 4.79 -29.84 -6.54
CA PRO A 11 4.86 -30.04 -7.98
C PRO A 11 6.17 -29.43 -8.52
N LYS A 12 6.92 -30.19 -9.32
CA LYS A 12 8.15 -29.72 -9.97
C LYS A 12 7.80 -28.44 -10.75
N ARG A 13 8.25 -27.27 -10.28
CA ARG A 13 8.20 -26.03 -11.06
C ARG A 13 8.95 -26.30 -12.36
N ARG A 14 8.28 -26.15 -13.50
CA ARG A 14 9.00 -26.03 -14.77
C ARG A 14 9.89 -24.80 -14.65
N SER A 15 11.14 -24.90 -15.08
CA SER A 15 12.03 -23.74 -15.20
C SER A 15 11.32 -22.72 -16.09
N ALA A 16 11.29 -21.46 -15.64
CA ALA A 16 10.83 -20.37 -16.48
C ALA A 16 11.68 -20.32 -17.75
N PRO A 17 11.14 -19.88 -18.89
CA PRO A 17 11.93 -19.63 -20.08
C PRO A 17 13.01 -18.58 -19.77
N ASP A 18 14.13 -18.68 -20.48
CA ASP A 18 15.14 -17.62 -20.48
C ASP A 18 14.59 -16.45 -21.29
N TYR A 19 14.31 -15.33 -20.63
CA TYR A 19 13.77 -14.14 -21.27
C TYR A 19 14.84 -13.33 -22.01
N GLU A 20 16.13 -13.63 -21.84
CA GLU A 20 17.22 -12.97 -22.56
C GLU A 20 17.30 -13.41 -24.04
N GLU A 21 16.86 -14.63 -24.33
CA GLU A 21 16.92 -15.23 -25.68
C GLU A 21 15.61 -15.08 -26.48
N MET A 22 14.56 -14.52 -25.87
CA MET A 22 13.26 -14.37 -26.53
C MET A 22 13.23 -13.14 -27.44
N GLU A 23 12.81 -13.34 -28.70
CA GLU A 23 12.53 -12.26 -29.62
C GLU A 23 11.23 -11.53 -29.23
N ILE A 24 11.25 -10.19 -29.31
CA ILE A 24 10.07 -9.36 -29.06
C ILE A 24 9.10 -9.52 -30.25
N PRO A 25 7.81 -9.82 -30.04
CA PRO A 25 6.83 -9.90 -31.11
C PRO A 25 6.80 -8.62 -31.96
N GLU A 26 6.77 -8.77 -33.29
CA GLU A 26 6.87 -7.66 -34.26
C GLU A 26 5.89 -6.51 -33.97
N GLN A 27 4.66 -6.84 -33.56
CA GLN A 27 3.67 -5.82 -33.21
C GLN A 27 4.10 -4.99 -31.99
N ILE A 28 4.62 -5.63 -30.94
CA ILE A 28 5.09 -4.95 -29.73
C ILE A 28 6.31 -4.08 -30.07
N GLN A 29 7.19 -4.58 -30.95
CA GLN A 29 8.33 -3.81 -31.40
C GLN A 29 7.92 -2.54 -32.16
N LYS A 30 6.97 -2.64 -33.09
CA LYS A 30 6.41 -1.48 -33.81
C LYS A 30 5.76 -0.47 -32.85
N ASP A 31 4.99 -0.96 -31.88
CA ASP A 31 4.31 -0.10 -30.90
C ASP A 31 5.32 0.62 -30.00
N LEU A 32 6.38 -0.09 -29.59
CA LEU A 32 7.47 0.47 -28.80
C LEU A 32 8.22 1.55 -29.57
N GLU A 33 8.56 1.29 -30.84
CA GLU A 33 9.19 2.26 -31.73
C GLU A 33 8.29 3.49 -31.96
N ALA A 34 6.99 3.28 -32.17
CA ALA A 34 6.01 4.37 -32.33
C ALA A 34 5.92 5.26 -31.08
N CYS A 35 6.19 4.73 -29.89
CA CYS A 35 6.21 5.47 -28.63
C CYS A 35 7.60 6.07 -28.30
N GLY A 36 8.59 5.99 -29.19
CA GLY A 36 9.94 6.51 -28.97
C GLY A 36 10.94 5.51 -28.38
N GLY A 37 10.64 4.21 -28.46
CA GLY A 37 11.55 3.13 -28.11
C GLY A 37 11.74 2.92 -26.60
N PHE A 38 12.72 2.08 -26.27
CA PHE A 38 13.13 1.82 -24.88
C PHE A 38 13.60 3.07 -24.13
N GLU A 39 14.16 4.04 -24.85
CA GLU A 39 14.63 5.30 -24.26
C GLU A 39 13.45 6.13 -23.74
N ALA A 40 12.38 6.26 -24.53
CA ALA A 40 11.16 6.94 -24.10
C ALA A 40 10.50 6.22 -22.92
N LEU A 41 10.45 4.88 -22.94
CA LEU A 41 9.93 4.09 -21.83
C LEU A 41 10.74 4.34 -20.55
N THR A 42 12.07 4.32 -20.65
CA THR A 42 12.95 4.56 -19.49
C THR A 42 12.74 5.97 -18.92
N ARG A 43 12.55 6.98 -19.78
CA ARG A 43 12.27 8.36 -19.38
C ARG A 43 10.88 8.53 -18.73
N SER A 44 9.92 7.68 -19.08
CA SER A 44 8.56 7.74 -18.52
C SER A 44 8.47 7.26 -17.07
N ILE A 45 9.45 6.47 -16.61
CA ILE A 45 9.47 5.92 -15.25
C ILE A 45 9.96 7.02 -14.30
N PRO A 46 9.20 7.33 -13.22
CA PRO A 46 9.63 8.30 -12.22
C PRO A 46 10.96 7.93 -11.56
N ALA A 47 11.62 8.91 -10.94
CA ALA A 47 12.85 8.63 -10.22
C ALA A 47 12.61 7.62 -9.08
N ARG A 48 13.64 6.82 -8.76
CA ARG A 48 13.56 5.79 -7.70
C ARG A 48 13.08 6.35 -6.36
N SER A 49 13.49 7.55 -5.99
CA SER A 49 13.07 8.23 -4.76
C SER A 49 11.57 8.54 -4.72
N GLU A 50 10.99 8.88 -5.87
CA GLU A 50 9.54 9.15 -6.00
C GLU A 50 8.76 7.84 -5.84
N LEU A 51 9.20 6.79 -6.53
CA LEU A 51 8.61 5.45 -6.41
C LEU A 51 8.71 4.91 -4.98
N GLU A 52 9.81 5.15 -4.27
CA GLU A 52 9.97 4.77 -2.88
C GLU A 52 9.02 5.53 -1.94
N GLU A 53 8.72 6.81 -2.22
CA GLU A 53 7.70 7.58 -1.49
C GLU A 53 6.28 7.08 -1.80
N GLU A 54 5.95 6.80 -3.06
CA GLU A 54 4.67 6.19 -3.44
C GLU A 54 4.48 4.82 -2.78
N ALA A 55 5.52 3.98 -2.81
CA ALA A 55 5.49 2.67 -2.18
C ALA A 55 5.25 2.75 -0.67
N ARG A 56 5.83 3.73 0.03
CA ARG A 56 5.56 3.96 1.47
C ARG A 56 4.09 4.25 1.74
N ILE A 57 3.46 5.07 0.90
CA ILE A 57 2.05 5.44 1.04
C ILE A 57 1.14 4.26 0.70
N HIS A 58 1.41 3.56 -0.40
CA HIS A 58 0.67 2.36 -0.78
C HIS A 58 0.79 1.29 0.31
N HIS A 59 1.98 1.11 0.87
CA HIS A 59 2.18 0.23 2.02
C HIS A 59 1.35 0.68 3.22
N ALA A 60 1.20 1.98 3.49
CA ALA A 60 0.33 2.50 4.55
C ALA A 60 -1.16 2.17 4.32
N LEU A 61 -1.61 2.23 3.06
CA LEU A 61 -2.99 1.96 2.66
C LEU A 61 -3.31 0.46 2.51
N ALA A 62 -2.30 -0.40 2.34
CA ALA A 62 -2.49 -1.84 2.10
C ALA A 62 -2.89 -2.67 3.33
N ASP A 63 -3.16 -2.05 4.49
CA ASP A 63 -3.56 -2.76 5.71
C ASP A 63 -4.98 -2.38 6.13
N PRO A 64 -5.87 -3.36 6.37
CA PRO A 64 -7.26 -3.13 6.73
C PRO A 64 -7.46 -2.33 8.03
N LEU A 65 -6.58 -2.46 9.03
CA LEU A 65 -6.70 -1.73 10.29
C LEU A 65 -6.39 -0.25 10.09
N ARG A 66 -5.37 0.07 9.30
CA ARG A 66 -5.05 1.46 8.91
C ARG A 66 -6.16 2.08 8.08
N LEU A 67 -6.72 1.35 7.12
CA LEU A 67 -7.91 1.82 6.38
C LEU A 67 -9.08 2.08 7.34
N THR A 68 -9.36 1.18 8.27
CA THR A 68 -10.43 1.37 9.27
C THR A 68 -10.23 2.63 10.08
N ILE A 69 -9.00 2.90 10.55
CA ILE A 69 -8.68 4.14 11.28
C ILE A 69 -8.94 5.37 10.40
N LEU A 70 -8.50 5.34 9.14
CA LEU A 70 -8.73 6.44 8.20
C LEU A 70 -10.23 6.71 7.98
N TYR A 71 -11.04 5.67 7.82
CA TYR A 71 -12.51 5.80 7.73
C TYR A 71 -13.13 6.34 9.02
N LEU A 72 -12.64 5.92 10.20
CA LEU A 72 -13.15 6.41 11.50
C LEU A 72 -12.93 7.90 11.69
N ILE A 73 -11.78 8.44 11.24
CA ILE A 73 -11.42 9.86 11.42
C ILE A 73 -11.73 10.73 10.19
N ARG A 74 -12.30 10.15 9.13
CA ARG A 74 -12.54 10.83 7.85
C ARG A 74 -13.47 12.03 8.00
N ASP A 75 -14.51 11.85 8.80
CA ASP A 75 -15.62 12.80 8.91
C ASP A 75 -15.45 13.72 10.13
N GLN A 76 -14.71 13.29 11.16
CA GLN A 76 -14.40 14.09 12.34
C GLN A 76 -13.07 13.69 12.99
N PRO A 77 -12.30 14.64 13.57
CA PRO A 77 -11.12 14.32 14.35
C PRO A 77 -11.48 13.53 15.62
N LEU A 78 -10.67 12.52 15.96
CA LEU A 78 -10.90 11.67 17.13
C LEU A 78 -9.65 11.54 17.99
N CYS A 79 -9.82 11.51 19.31
CA CYS A 79 -8.73 11.17 20.20
C CYS A 79 -8.42 9.66 20.17
N VAL A 80 -7.19 9.30 20.54
CA VAL A 80 -6.72 7.91 20.59
C VAL A 80 -7.66 6.98 21.39
N CYS A 81 -8.31 7.49 22.43
CA CYS A 81 -9.21 6.71 23.28
C CYS A 81 -10.48 6.29 22.53
N VAL A 82 -11.04 7.19 21.73
CA VAL A 82 -12.23 6.87 20.92
C VAL A 82 -11.85 5.88 19.83
N ILE A 83 -10.74 6.12 19.13
CA ILE A 83 -10.23 5.19 18.10
C ILE A 83 -10.02 3.80 18.71
N ASN A 84 -9.37 3.70 19.88
CA ASN A 84 -9.12 2.42 20.53
C ASN A 84 -10.39 1.71 20.97
N ARG A 85 -11.43 2.46 21.37
CA ARG A 85 -12.73 1.88 21.76
C ARG A 85 -13.40 1.15 20.59
N PHE A 86 -13.25 1.65 19.37
CA PHE A 86 -13.74 0.97 18.16
C PHE A 86 -12.81 -0.16 17.72
N MET A 87 -11.49 0.07 17.73
CA MET A 87 -10.50 -0.88 17.21
C MET A 87 -10.26 -2.09 18.14
N ARG A 88 -10.44 -1.93 19.45
CA ARG A 88 -10.20 -2.95 20.50
C ARG A 88 -8.82 -3.60 20.38
N LEU A 89 -7.79 -2.81 20.07
CA LEU A 89 -6.42 -3.27 19.91
C LEU A 89 -5.60 -3.03 21.18
N ALA A 90 -4.46 -3.72 21.29
CA ALA A 90 -3.43 -3.35 22.26
C ALA A 90 -2.89 -1.94 21.94
N ASN A 91 -2.60 -1.14 22.97
CA ASN A 91 -2.13 0.23 22.82
C ASN A 91 -0.87 0.33 21.94
N SER A 92 0.09 -0.59 22.08
CA SER A 92 1.30 -0.63 21.25
C SER A 92 0.99 -0.84 19.77
N LYS A 93 0.02 -1.70 19.45
CA LYS A 93 -0.41 -1.98 18.09
C LYS A 93 -1.15 -0.79 17.47
N LEU A 94 -2.04 -0.16 18.23
CA LEU A 94 -2.73 1.04 17.75
C LEU A 94 -1.74 2.18 17.49
N SER A 95 -0.82 2.44 18.42
CA SER A 95 0.22 3.44 18.25
C SER A 95 1.09 3.18 17.03
N TYR A 96 1.46 1.93 16.77
CA TYR A 96 2.20 1.54 15.56
C TYR A 96 1.46 1.93 14.27
N HIS A 97 0.16 1.62 14.18
CA HIS A 97 -0.63 1.98 12.99
C HIS A 97 -0.77 3.51 12.84
N LEU A 98 -0.99 4.23 13.93
CA LEU A 98 -1.08 5.70 13.93
C LEU A 98 0.24 6.36 13.52
N THR A 99 1.38 5.83 13.99
CA THR A 99 2.71 6.31 13.59
C THR A 99 2.91 6.15 12.09
N ILE A 100 2.63 4.99 11.51
CA ILE A 100 2.82 4.79 10.06
C ILE A 100 1.91 5.70 9.24
N LEU A 101 0.66 5.87 9.67
CA LEU A 101 -0.27 6.79 9.00
C LEU A 101 0.20 8.24 9.09
N LYS A 102 0.82 8.63 10.20
CA LYS A 102 1.39 9.97 10.40
C LYS A 102 2.65 10.18 9.57
N GLU A 103 3.57 9.21 9.56
CA GLU A 103 4.82 9.25 8.79
C GLU A 103 4.59 9.24 7.29
N SER A 104 3.51 8.58 6.81
CA SER A 104 3.09 8.65 5.41
C SER A 104 2.33 9.94 5.04
N GLY A 105 2.09 10.82 6.02
CA GLY A 105 1.39 12.10 5.84
C GLY A 105 -0.10 11.94 5.54
N LEU A 106 -0.70 10.79 5.88
CA LEU A 106 -2.13 10.52 5.68
C LEU A 106 -2.99 11.09 6.81
N ILE A 107 -2.42 11.16 8.01
CA ILE A 107 -3.05 11.74 9.20
C ILE A 107 -2.10 12.72 9.88
N GLU A 108 -2.67 13.62 10.67
CA GLU A 108 -1.94 14.49 11.58
C GLU A 108 -2.46 14.30 13.00
N GLY A 109 -1.69 14.73 14.00
CA GLY A 109 -2.04 14.57 15.40
C GLY A 109 -1.67 15.81 16.19
N GLU A 110 -2.66 16.41 16.84
CA GLU A 110 -2.53 17.62 17.66
C GLU A 110 -2.62 17.28 19.15
N SER A 111 -1.76 17.87 19.97
CA SER A 111 -1.74 17.66 21.42
C SER A 111 -2.75 18.58 22.11
N HIS A 112 -3.70 17.99 22.83
CA HIS A 112 -4.71 18.67 23.62
C HIS A 112 -4.60 18.21 25.08
N GLY A 113 -3.60 18.75 25.78
CA GLY A 113 -3.31 18.41 27.17
C GLY A 113 -2.91 16.96 27.33
N ASN A 114 -3.79 16.13 27.89
CA ASN A 114 -3.55 14.71 28.13
C ASN A 114 -3.84 13.82 26.91
N TRP A 115 -4.35 14.39 25.83
CA TRP A 115 -4.84 13.63 24.68
C TRP A 115 -4.15 14.08 23.39
N ILE A 116 -4.04 13.15 22.44
CA ILE A 116 -3.71 13.47 21.05
C ILE A 116 -4.97 13.25 20.23
N ILE A 117 -5.36 14.28 19.48
CA ILE A 117 -6.49 14.25 18.55
C ILE A 117 -5.92 14.04 17.14
N TYR A 118 -6.41 13.01 16.44
CA TYR A 118 -5.99 12.69 15.08
C TYR A 118 -7.05 13.12 14.07
N SER A 119 -6.60 13.73 12.98
CA SER A 119 -7.41 14.13 11.82
C SER A 119 -6.80 13.60 10.53
N ILE A 120 -7.65 13.41 9.51
CA ILE A 120 -7.18 13.08 8.16
C ILE A 120 -6.60 14.32 7.47
N THR A 121 -5.43 14.18 6.83
CA THR A 121 -4.85 15.28 6.05
C THR A 121 -5.55 15.43 4.69
N GLY A 122 -5.31 16.54 4.00
CA GLY A 122 -5.76 16.72 2.62
C GLY A 122 -5.22 15.64 1.66
N ARG A 123 -3.99 15.13 1.90
CA ARG A 123 -3.41 14.02 1.14
C ARG A 123 -4.17 12.71 1.41
N GLY A 124 -4.42 12.40 2.68
CA GLY A 124 -5.18 11.22 3.09
C GLY A 124 -6.57 11.20 2.47
N ARG A 125 -7.28 12.33 2.51
CA ARG A 125 -8.64 12.45 1.94
C ARG A 125 -8.65 12.18 0.43
N ARG A 126 -7.71 12.75 -0.33
CA ARG A 126 -7.63 12.53 -1.79
C ARG A 126 -7.38 11.06 -2.14
N LEU A 127 -6.43 10.42 -1.45
CA LEU A 127 -6.07 9.03 -1.74
C LEU A 127 -7.18 8.03 -1.38
N MET A 128 -7.97 8.31 -0.35
CA MET A 128 -9.16 7.49 -0.04
C MET A 128 -10.25 7.60 -1.12
N GLN A 129 -10.46 8.79 -1.69
CA GLN A 129 -11.49 8.99 -2.72
C GLN A 129 -11.19 8.20 -4.00
N CYS A 130 -9.92 8.02 -4.35
CA CYS A 130 -9.53 7.20 -5.50
C CYS A 130 -9.89 5.72 -5.33
N THR A 131 -9.93 5.19 -4.10
CA THR A 131 -10.26 3.79 -3.84
C THR A 131 -11.75 3.55 -3.62
N GLU A 132 -12.49 4.55 -3.11
CA GLU A 132 -13.96 4.48 -2.95
C GLU A 132 -14.71 4.43 -4.29
N ASN A 133 -14.14 5.02 -5.35
CA ASN A 133 -14.76 5.07 -6.69
C ASN A 133 -14.58 3.79 -7.51
N ALA A 134 -13.81 2.80 -7.04
CA ALA A 134 -13.59 1.55 -7.76
C ALA A 134 -14.65 0.47 -7.46
N GLY A 135 -15.58 0.73 -6.54
CA GLY A 135 -16.56 -0.24 -6.03
C GLY A 135 -18.03 0.18 -6.13
N LYS A 136 -18.36 1.20 -6.93
CA LYS A 136 -19.74 1.59 -7.25
C LYS A 136 -19.99 1.53 -8.75
#